data_AF-A0A3A9GDL2-F1
#
_entry.id   AF-A0A3A9GDL2-F1
#
_cell.length_a   1.000
_cell.length_b   1.000
_cell.length_c   1.000
_cell.angle_alpha   90.00
_cell.angle_beta   90.00
_cell.angle_gamma   90.00
#
_symmetry.space_group_name_H-M   'P 1'
#
loop_
_entity.id
_entity.type
_entity.pdbx_description
1 polymer ?
#
loop_
_entity_poly.entity_id
_entity_poly.type
_entity_poly.pdbx_seq_one_letter_code
_entity_poly.pdbx_strand_id
1 'polypeptide(L)'
;MEGHKVFYTAADIAADLSIREEEAVKLVKAMQRKLKAAGTMVMPGKVPAAWYESQKEGGFMDIGQQEERIPLTERRLLSIKDFQEYAGGISDGRARKLVKEIGASVYIGDRLLVDRIRFEEWCTAQNQQERQ
;
A
#
# COMPACT_ATOMS: atom_id res chain seq x y z
N MET A 1 14.75 20.71 34.88
CA MET A 1 14.01 21.38 33.79
C MET A 1 14.19 20.53 32.55
N GLU A 2 13.34 19.52 32.37
CA GLU A 2 13.33 18.77 31.11
C GLU A 2 12.86 19.73 30.02
N GLY A 3 13.75 20.06 29.09
CA GLY A 3 13.43 20.96 28.00
C GLY A 3 12.27 20.37 27.21
N HIS A 4 11.11 21.04 27.21
CA HIS A 4 9.99 20.65 26.39
C HIS A 4 10.43 20.63 24.94
N LYS A 5 10.64 19.43 24.42
CA LYS A 5 11.03 19.23 23.03
C LYS A 5 9.85 19.66 22.17
N VAL A 6 10.04 20.73 21.39
CA VAL A 6 8.96 21.29 20.56
C VAL A 6 8.84 20.52 19.24
N PHE A 7 9.95 19.94 18.76
CA PHE A 7 10.02 19.20 17.51
C PHE A 7 10.88 17.95 17.61
N TYR A 8 10.47 16.91 16.90
CA TYR A 8 11.26 15.71 16.65
C TYR A 8 11.90 15.75 15.27
N THR A 9 13.19 15.39 15.22
CA THR A 9 13.94 15.16 13.98
C THR A 9 13.98 13.67 13.62
N ALA A 10 14.51 13.32 12.45
CA ALA A 10 14.70 11.92 12.06
C ALA A 10 15.61 11.15 13.04
N ALA A 11 16.67 11.78 13.55
CA ALA A 11 17.55 11.16 14.54
C ALA A 11 16.82 10.90 15.88
N ASP A 12 15.98 11.84 16.30
CA ASP A 12 15.17 11.69 17.51
C ASP A 12 14.16 10.56 17.39
N ILE A 13 13.50 10.45 16.24
CA ILE A 13 12.52 9.40 15.95
C ILE A 13 13.23 8.05 15.77
N ALA A 14 14.43 8.03 15.18
CA ALA A 14 15.24 6.82 15.06
C ALA A 14 15.63 6.26 16.43
N ALA A 15 16.09 7.13 17.34
CA ALA A 15 16.43 6.75 18.70
C ALA A 15 15.20 6.30 19.50
N ASP A 16 14.08 7.03 19.36
CA ASP A 16 12.84 6.76 20.09
C ASP A 16 12.16 5.46 19.65
N LEU A 17 12.10 5.19 18.35
CA LEU A 17 11.48 3.98 17.79
C LEU A 17 12.48 2.83 17.60
N SER A 18 13.75 3.03 17.94
CA SER A 18 14.84 2.05 17.72
C SER A 18 14.92 1.55 16.27
N ILE A 19 14.73 2.44 15.31
CA ILE A 19 14.82 2.16 13.86
C ILE A 19 16.07 2.78 13.25
N ARG A 20 16.40 2.35 12.02
CA ARG A 20 17.51 2.96 11.27
C ARG A 20 17.18 4.40 10.89
N GLU A 21 18.19 5.27 10.90
CA GLU A 21 18.00 6.69 10.56
C GLU A 21 17.40 6.90 9.16
N GLU A 22 17.78 6.07 8.19
CA GLU A 22 17.21 6.09 6.83
C GLU A 22 15.69 5.80 6.81
N GLU A 23 15.24 4.91 7.69
CA GLU A 23 13.82 4.57 7.84
C GLU A 23 13.07 5.70 8.55
N ALA A 24 13.70 6.30 9.56
CA ALA A 24 13.17 7.47 10.24
C ALA A 24 13.03 8.69 9.30
N VAL A 25 13.96 8.90 8.37
CA VAL A 25 13.85 9.97 7.34
C VAL A 25 12.64 9.74 6.44
N LYS A 26 12.41 8.50 5.98
CA LYS A 26 11.22 8.16 5.18
C LYS A 26 9.94 8.40 5.98
N LEU A 27 9.98 8.05 7.27
CA LEU A 27 8.87 8.20 8.18
C LEU A 27 8.50 9.67 8.42
N VAL A 28 9.49 10.52 8.70
CA VAL A 28 9.31 11.97 8.85
C VAL A 28 8.66 12.57 7.61
N LYS A 29 9.12 12.18 6.41
CA LYS A 29 8.53 12.65 5.14
C LYS A 29 7.06 12.24 5.01
N ALA A 30 6.69 11.04 5.43
CA ALA A 30 5.31 10.58 5.43
C ALA A 30 4.45 11.38 6.41
N MET A 31 4.93 11.60 7.64
CA MET A 31 4.24 12.41 8.65
C MET A 31 4.00 13.84 8.18
N GLN A 32 5.00 14.47 7.54
CA GLN A 32 4.89 15.82 7.01
C GLN A 32 3.85 15.96 5.90
N ARG A 33 3.70 14.93 5.04
CA ARG A 33 2.66 14.93 4.01
C ARG A 33 1.27 14.96 4.63
N LYS A 34 1.04 14.24 5.72
CA LYS A 34 -0.25 14.23 6.44
C LYS A 34 -0.54 15.55 7.12
N LEU A 35 0.45 16.11 7.83
CA LEU A 35 0.32 17.42 8.44
C LEU A 35 -0.01 18.49 7.39
N LYS A 36 0.65 18.44 6.22
CA LYS A 36 0.34 19.33 5.10
C LYS A 36 -1.07 19.10 4.55
N ALA A 37 -1.52 17.84 4.43
CA ALA A 37 -2.88 17.51 3.99
C ALA A 37 -3.95 17.96 4.99
N ALA A 38 -3.64 17.96 6.30
CA ALA A 38 -4.49 18.48 7.36
C ALA A 38 -4.50 20.03 7.44
N GLY A 39 -3.77 20.71 6.55
CA GLY A 39 -3.68 22.18 6.53
C GLY A 39 -2.67 22.76 7.53
N THR A 40 -1.89 21.93 8.21
CA THR A 40 -0.88 22.37 9.18
C THR A 40 0.42 22.77 8.47
N MET A 41 0.98 23.92 8.85
CA MET A 41 2.27 24.36 8.35
C MET A 41 3.40 23.48 8.92
N VAL A 42 4.16 22.83 8.03
CA VAL A 42 5.25 21.91 8.37
C VAL A 42 6.61 22.55 8.14
N MET A 43 7.54 22.34 9.07
CA MET A 43 8.96 22.63 8.86
C MET A 43 9.67 21.43 8.24
N PRO A 44 10.45 21.57 7.15
CA PRO A 44 11.17 20.47 6.53
C PRO A 44 12.03 19.67 7.53
N GLY A 45 11.96 18.34 7.46
CA GLY A 45 12.70 17.42 8.35
C GLY A 45 12.28 17.40 9.83
N LYS A 46 11.23 18.12 10.24
CA LYS A 46 10.76 18.19 11.62
C LYS A 46 9.28 17.82 11.76
N VAL A 47 8.92 17.23 12.89
CA VAL A 47 7.55 16.89 13.28
C VAL A 47 7.24 17.57 14.62
N PRO A 48 6.11 18.27 14.77
CA PRO A 48 5.71 18.86 16.07
C PRO A 48 5.56 17.79 17.14
N ALA A 49 6.14 18.01 18.33
CA ALA A 49 6.15 17.02 19.40
C ALA A 49 4.77 16.68 19.93
N ALA A 50 3.92 17.68 20.17
CA ALA A 50 2.54 17.45 20.62
C ALA A 50 1.76 16.56 19.65
N TRP A 51 1.99 16.71 18.34
CA TRP A 51 1.38 15.86 17.34
C TRP A 51 2.00 14.44 17.37
N TYR A 52 3.32 14.33 17.44
CA TYR A 52 4.01 13.04 17.50
C TYR A 52 3.61 12.20 18.73
N GLU A 53 3.53 12.80 19.91
CA GLU A 53 3.07 12.10 21.12
C GLU A 53 1.60 11.70 21.03
N SER A 54 0.73 12.55 20.45
CA SER A 54 -0.68 12.18 20.20
C SER A 54 -0.81 10.97 19.26
N GLN A 55 0.11 10.82 18.30
CA GLN A 55 0.15 9.67 17.42
C GLN A 55 0.72 8.42 18.11
N LYS A 56 1.60 8.56 19.10
CA LYS A 56 2.05 7.43 19.92
C LYS A 56 0.91 6.90 20.79
N GLU A 57 0.17 7.79 21.45
CA GLU A 57 -0.94 7.43 22.34
C GLU A 57 -2.12 6.82 21.59
N GLY A 58 -2.43 7.32 20.38
CA GLY A 58 -3.48 6.77 19.54
C GLY A 58 -3.14 5.45 18.85
N GLY A 59 -1.94 4.90 19.10
CA GLY A 59 -1.24 4.03 18.16
C GLY A 59 -0.90 4.83 16.90
N PHE A 60 0.27 4.61 16.31
CA PHE A 60 0.66 5.26 15.05
C PHE A 60 -0.24 4.78 13.89
N MET A 61 -1.54 5.08 13.96
CA MET A 61 -2.53 4.82 12.95
C MET A 61 -2.02 5.55 11.73
N ASP A 62 -1.68 4.75 10.72
CA ASP A 62 -1.28 5.16 9.38
C ASP A 62 0.25 5.34 9.17
N ILE A 63 1.14 4.86 10.06
CA ILE A 63 2.47 4.41 9.61
C ILE A 63 2.32 3.00 9.07
N GLY A 64 1.95 2.90 7.80
CA GLY A 64 1.95 1.63 7.10
C GLY A 64 1.18 0.58 7.88
N GLN A 65 -0.16 0.66 7.80
CA GLN A 65 -0.82 -0.58 7.49
C GLN A 65 -0.07 -1.15 6.27
N GLN A 66 0.85 -2.09 6.51
CA GLN A 66 0.60 -3.38 5.93
C GLN A 66 -0.85 -3.65 6.31
N GLU A 67 -1.80 -3.17 5.48
CA GLU A 67 -3.12 -3.77 5.39
C GLU A 67 -2.75 -5.22 5.41
N GLU A 68 -3.22 -5.97 6.40
CA GLU A 68 -3.06 -7.40 6.50
C GLU A 68 -3.17 -7.91 5.07
N ARG A 69 -2.02 -8.17 4.42
CA ARG A 69 -1.96 -8.08 2.95
C ARG A 69 -2.47 -9.43 2.57
N ILE A 70 -3.80 -9.57 2.56
CA ILE A 70 -4.48 -10.78 2.17
C ILE A 70 -3.78 -11.17 0.87
N PRO A 71 -3.01 -12.27 0.87
CA PRO A 71 -2.22 -12.66 -0.28
C PRO A 71 -3.08 -12.60 -1.53
N LEU A 72 -2.49 -12.25 -2.69
CA LEU A 72 -3.27 -12.15 -3.92
C LEU A 72 -4.03 -13.46 -4.23
N THR A 73 -3.47 -14.59 -3.79
CA THR A 73 -4.06 -15.93 -3.86
C THR A 73 -5.25 -16.16 -2.93
N GLU A 74 -5.46 -15.31 -1.93
CA GLU A 74 -6.61 -15.38 -1.01
C GLU A 74 -7.72 -14.40 -1.44
N ARG A 75 -7.41 -13.42 -2.29
CA ARG A 75 -8.41 -12.50 -2.85
C ARG A 75 -9.16 -13.16 -4.01
N ARG A 76 -10.49 -13.02 -4.03
CA ARG A 76 -11.31 -13.43 -5.18
C ARG A 76 -11.24 -12.42 -6.32
N LEU A 77 -11.38 -11.13 -5.97
CA LEU A 77 -11.40 -10.03 -6.92
C LEU A 77 -10.08 -9.26 -6.83
N LEU A 78 -9.38 -9.16 -7.95
CA LEU A 78 -8.12 -8.44 -8.07
C LEU A 78 -8.33 -7.11 -8.79
N SER A 79 -7.62 -6.07 -8.37
CA SER A 79 -7.47 -4.89 -9.21
C SER A 79 -6.68 -5.26 -10.48
N ILE A 80 -6.78 -4.47 -11.56
CA ILE A 80 -5.96 -4.73 -12.76
C ILE A 80 -4.47 -4.79 -12.40
N LYS A 81 -4.00 -3.90 -11.52
CA LYS A 81 -2.61 -3.88 -11.07
C LYS A 81 -2.22 -5.17 -10.34
N ASP A 82 -3.04 -5.61 -9.38
CA ASP A 82 -2.80 -6.84 -8.64
C ASP A 82 -2.85 -8.07 -9.56
N PHE A 83 -3.75 -8.05 -10.55
CA PHE A 83 -3.82 -9.10 -11.56
C PHE A 83 -2.56 -9.15 -12.44
N GLN A 84 -1.97 -8.00 -12.80
CA GLN A 84 -0.70 -7.98 -13.52
C GLN A 84 0.40 -8.68 -12.73
N GLU A 85 0.50 -8.41 -11.43
CA GLU A 85 1.45 -9.05 -10.53
C GLU A 85 1.15 -10.56 -10.40
N TYR A 86 -0.10 -10.92 -10.16
CA TYR A 86 -0.56 -12.31 -10.03
C TYR A 86 -0.31 -13.14 -11.29
N ALA A 87 -0.53 -12.57 -12.48
CA ALA A 87 -0.36 -13.25 -13.76
C ALA A 87 1.10 -13.29 -14.27
N GLY A 88 2.09 -12.99 -13.41
CA GLY A 88 3.51 -13.06 -13.75
C GLY A 88 4.08 -11.80 -14.41
N GLY A 89 3.49 -10.63 -14.19
CA GLY A 89 4.03 -9.33 -14.59
C GLY A 89 3.63 -8.85 -16.00
N ILE A 90 2.40 -9.16 -16.45
CA ILE A 90 1.92 -8.72 -17.78
C ILE A 90 1.63 -7.20 -17.84
N SER A 91 1.68 -6.61 -19.03
CA SER A 91 1.39 -5.17 -19.24
C SER A 91 -0.11 -4.85 -19.09
N ASP A 92 -0.44 -3.62 -18.69
CA ASP A 92 -1.84 -3.21 -18.37
C ASP A 92 -2.78 -3.41 -19.57
N GLY A 93 -2.34 -3.01 -20.77
CA GLY A 93 -3.13 -3.20 -21.99
C GLY A 93 -3.40 -4.68 -22.28
N ARG A 94 -2.40 -5.55 -22.05
CA ARG A 94 -2.56 -7.00 -22.24
C ARG A 94 -3.45 -7.61 -21.16
N ALA A 95 -3.32 -7.17 -19.92
CA ALA A 95 -4.18 -7.58 -18.81
C ALA A 95 -5.65 -7.25 -19.08
N ARG A 96 -5.96 -6.00 -19.45
CA ARG A 96 -7.34 -5.57 -19.76
C ARG A 96 -7.94 -6.35 -20.93
N LYS A 97 -7.15 -6.54 -21.99
CA LYS A 97 -7.59 -7.29 -23.16
C LYS A 97 -7.90 -8.74 -22.80
N LEU A 98 -6.98 -9.41 -22.10
CA LEU A 98 -7.13 -10.80 -21.69
C LEU A 98 -8.36 -11.00 -20.79
N VAL A 99 -8.51 -10.17 -19.75
CA VAL A 99 -9.63 -10.26 -18.80
C VAL A 99 -10.98 -10.14 -19.50
N LYS A 100 -11.07 -9.27 -20.52
CA LYS A 100 -12.27 -9.11 -21.33
C LYS A 100 -12.51 -10.32 -22.24
N GLU A 101 -11.46 -10.83 -22.87
CA GLU A 101 -11.54 -12.01 -23.77
C GLU A 101 -11.99 -13.27 -23.02
N ILE A 102 -11.51 -13.49 -21.80
CA ILE A 102 -11.85 -14.68 -21.00
C ILE A 102 -13.12 -14.51 -20.14
N GLY A 103 -13.77 -13.33 -20.17
CA GLY A 103 -14.96 -13.07 -19.36
C GLY A 103 -14.73 -13.03 -17.84
N ALA A 104 -13.50 -12.73 -17.41
CA ALA A 104 -13.14 -12.59 -15.99
C ALA A 104 -13.36 -11.17 -15.44
N SER A 105 -13.87 -10.24 -16.25
CA SER A 105 -14.16 -8.86 -15.84
C SER A 105 -15.36 -8.81 -14.89
N VAL A 106 -15.17 -8.19 -13.73
CA VAL A 106 -16.23 -7.85 -12.77
C VAL A 106 -16.26 -6.35 -12.57
N TYR A 107 -17.41 -5.72 -12.81
CA TYR A 107 -17.60 -4.29 -12.57
C TYR A 107 -18.32 -4.06 -11.25
N ILE A 108 -17.73 -3.26 -10.37
CA ILE A 108 -18.36 -2.77 -9.15
C ILE A 108 -18.37 -1.24 -9.24
N GLY A 109 -19.53 -0.68 -9.58
CA GLY A 109 -19.64 0.73 -9.93
C GLY A 109 -18.81 1.06 -11.17
N ASP A 110 -17.90 2.02 -11.05
CA ASP A 110 -16.97 2.46 -12.10
C ASP A 110 -15.67 1.63 -12.15
N ARG A 111 -15.45 0.75 -11.17
CA ARG A 111 -14.21 -0.01 -11.04
C ARG A 111 -14.27 -1.35 -11.76
N LEU A 112 -13.26 -1.60 -12.57
CA LEU A 112 -12.98 -2.90 -13.18
C LEU A 112 -12.08 -3.75 -12.26
N LEU A 113 -12.59 -4.91 -11.88
CA LEU A 113 -11.89 -5.95 -11.13
C LEU A 113 -11.84 -7.24 -11.95
N VAL A 114 -10.95 -8.15 -11.54
CA VAL A 114 -10.72 -9.44 -12.19
C VAL A 114 -11.10 -10.56 -11.23
N ASP A 115 -11.99 -11.47 -11.64
CA ASP A 115 -12.26 -12.70 -10.88
C ASP A 115 -11.10 -13.70 -11.11
N ARG A 116 -10.31 -13.93 -10.06
CA ARG A 116 -9.14 -14.83 -10.09
C ARG A 116 -9.53 -16.27 -10.43
N ILE A 117 -10.66 -16.76 -9.90
CA ILE A 117 -11.07 -18.16 -10.08
C ILE A 117 -11.36 -18.43 -11.56
N ARG A 118 -12.06 -17.51 -12.23
CA ARG A 118 -12.32 -17.61 -13.67
C ARG A 118 -11.04 -17.61 -14.50
N PHE A 119 -10.05 -16.83 -14.09
CA PHE A 119 -8.74 -16.85 -14.74
C PHE A 119 -8.00 -18.18 -14.51
N GLU A 120 -8.02 -18.74 -13.30
CA GLU A 120 -7.42 -20.05 -13.00
C GLU A 120 -8.10 -21.21 -13.78
N GLU A 121 -9.43 -21.18 -13.88
CA GLU A 121 -10.20 -22.12 -14.71
C GLU A 121 -9.77 -22.04 -16.18
N TRP A 122 -9.62 -20.82 -16.71
CA TRP A 122 -9.14 -20.62 -18.08
C TRP A 122 -7.71 -21.14 -18.28
N CYS A 123 -6.78 -20.84 -17.37
CA CYS A 123 -5.42 -21.37 -17.41
C CYS A 123 -5.39 -22.91 -17.41
N THR A 124 -6.25 -23.53 -16.60
CA THR A 124 -6.37 -24.99 -16.51
C THR A 124 -6.86 -25.58 -17.84
N ALA A 125 -7.87 -24.96 -18.46
CA ALA A 125 -8.40 -25.38 -19.75
C ALA A 125 -7.36 -25.26 -20.89
N GLN A 126 -6.58 -24.16 -20.93
CA GLN A 126 -5.52 -23.99 -21.92
C GLN A 126 -4.43 -25.06 -21.79
N ASN A 127 -3.97 -25.34 -20.56
CA ASN A 127 -2.97 -26.37 -20.29
C ASN A 127 -3.44 -27.79 -20.65
N GLN A 128 -4.75 -28.05 -20.64
CA GLN A 128 -5.33 -29.33 -21.06
C GLN A 128 -5.42 -29.45 -22.58
N GLN A 129 -5.68 -28.34 -23.29
CA GLN A 129 -5.69 -28.31 -24.75
C GLN A 129 -4.30 -28.52 -25.35
N GLU A 130 -3.24 -27.99 -24.74
CA GLU A 130 -1.87 -28.14 -25.23
C GLU A 130 -1.29 -29.55 -25.03
N ARG A 131 -1.94 -30.40 -24.22
CA ARG A 131 -1.49 -31.78 -23.93
C ARG A 131 -2.17 -32.84 -24.79
N GLN A 132 -3.12 -32.46 -25.63
CA GLN A 132 -3.79 -33.34 -26.60
C GLN A 132 -3.22 -33.11 -28.00
#